data_AF-V4JLM7-F1
#
_entry.id   AF-V4JLM7-F1
#
_cell.length_a   1.000
_cell.length_b   1.000
_cell.length_c   1.000
_cell.angle_alpha   90.00
_cell.angle_beta   90.00
_cell.angle_gamma   90.00
#
_symmetry.space_group_name_H-M   'P 1'
#
loop_
_entity.id
_entity.type
_entity.pdbx_description
1 polymer ?
#
loop_
_entity_poly.entity_id
_entity_poly.type
_entity_poly.pdbx_seq_one_letter_code
_entity_poly.pdbx_strand_id
1 'polypeptide(L)'
;MSLQRAEFALQNIETSFRFFAQRYGVAKQGSMHVERNVPEIDRILEEGAQYIVAGHRLRDAETAETYSLLLLAFLDAMGYSQRSRRRPPMEQFRGILGRYLHSCGKFQHVRAAQGFALGDVDARQGDARRMDIADASIDAILFSPPYSFAIDYVENDAFHLSALNVDRAELENAMIGLRGGRKQADKYACYLEDMETVLQECMRVLRAGRYCVVVIGTNINQLSKILGVSATEVMGLHQTLREQAEAIGFSYATHIPRSIKGIANTMRDEYILFLRKG
;
A
#
# COMPACT_ATOMS: atom_id res chain seq x y z
N MET A 1 15.14 14.58 3.68
CA MET A 1 16.28 13.94 4.39
C MET A 1 17.57 13.77 3.60
N SER A 2 18.71 13.90 4.30
CA SER A 2 19.99 13.29 3.95
C SER A 2 19.92 11.76 4.10
N LEU A 3 20.68 11.00 3.31
CA LEU A 3 20.73 9.53 3.42
C LEU A 3 21.91 9.02 4.26
N GLN A 4 22.85 9.88 4.64
CA GLN A 4 24.12 9.48 5.27
C GLN A 4 23.93 8.64 6.54
N ARG A 5 22.99 9.03 7.42
CA ARG A 5 22.71 8.27 8.66
C ARG A 5 22.14 6.88 8.36
N ALA A 6 21.27 6.77 7.36
CA ALA A 6 20.69 5.49 6.95
C ALA A 6 21.69 4.59 6.20
N GLU A 7 22.60 5.16 5.42
CA GLU A 7 23.73 4.45 4.81
C GLU A 7 24.69 3.91 5.87
N PHE A 8 25.02 4.73 6.89
CA PHE A 8 25.80 4.28 8.04
C PHE A 8 25.09 3.15 8.81
N ALA A 9 23.77 3.24 8.99
CA ALA A 9 22.97 2.18 9.58
C ALA A 9 22.97 0.87 8.76
N LEU A 10 23.04 0.96 7.43
CA LEU A 10 23.18 -0.20 6.53
C LEU A 10 24.57 -0.85 6.65
N GLN A 11 25.63 -0.04 6.78
CA GLN A 11 26.99 -0.54 7.04
C GLN A 11 27.06 -1.26 8.39
N ASN A 12 26.34 -0.74 9.40
CA ASN A 12 26.26 -1.29 10.75
C ASN A 12 24.96 -2.09 10.99
N ILE A 13 24.56 -2.92 10.02
CA ILE A 13 23.21 -3.52 10.00
C ILE A 13 22.88 -4.32 11.26
N GLU A 14 23.85 -4.96 11.89
CA GLU A 14 23.62 -5.81 13.04
C GLU A 14 23.12 -4.99 14.24
N THR A 15 23.77 -3.87 14.50
CA THR A 15 23.37 -2.91 15.55
C THR A 15 21.98 -2.36 15.26
N SER A 16 21.75 -1.91 14.02
CA SER A 16 20.45 -1.39 13.57
C SER A 16 19.34 -2.43 13.72
N PHE A 17 19.61 -3.68 13.32
CA PHE A 17 18.66 -4.78 13.42
C PHE A 17 18.34 -5.10 14.89
N ARG A 18 19.36 -5.25 15.74
CA ARG A 18 19.17 -5.54 17.17
C ARG A 18 18.33 -4.46 17.86
N PHE A 19 18.56 -3.20 17.54
CA PHE A 19 17.79 -2.08 18.08
C PHE A 19 16.28 -2.23 17.83
N PHE A 20 15.87 -2.54 16.60
CA PHE A 20 14.45 -2.75 16.29
C PHE A 20 13.92 -4.10 16.78
N ALA A 21 14.73 -5.17 16.69
CA ALA A 21 14.36 -6.50 17.15
C ALA A 21 14.08 -6.55 18.66
N GLN A 22 14.83 -5.80 19.48
CA GLN A 22 14.57 -5.68 20.92
C GLN A 22 13.26 -4.97 21.23
N ARG A 23 12.79 -4.11 20.32
CA ARG A 23 11.63 -3.23 20.55
C ARG A 23 10.33 -3.80 19.98
N TYR A 24 10.39 -4.35 18.79
CA TYR A 24 9.23 -4.85 18.04
C TYR A 24 9.20 -6.38 17.96
N GLY A 25 10.22 -7.05 18.50
CA GLY A 25 10.42 -8.49 18.34
C GLY A 25 10.92 -8.86 16.94
N VAL A 26 11.12 -10.16 16.74
CA VAL A 26 11.44 -10.75 15.43
C VAL A 26 10.32 -11.69 15.08
N ALA A 27 9.78 -11.57 13.87
CA ALA A 27 8.74 -12.46 13.38
C ALA A 27 9.19 -13.94 13.45
N LYS A 28 8.41 -14.77 14.16
CA LYS A 28 8.54 -16.24 14.13
C LYS A 28 7.45 -16.81 13.20
N GLN A 29 7.73 -17.93 12.54
CA GLN A 29 6.73 -18.61 11.72
C GLN A 29 5.57 -19.10 12.59
N GLY A 30 4.33 -18.80 12.20
CA GLY A 30 3.11 -19.30 12.84
C GLY A 30 2.75 -18.68 14.20
N SER A 31 3.50 -17.69 14.70
CA SER A 31 3.14 -16.97 15.92
C SER A 31 2.36 -15.71 15.59
N MET A 32 1.06 -15.73 15.91
CA MET A 32 0.11 -14.62 15.70
C MET A 32 0.18 -13.52 16.79
N HIS A 33 1.09 -13.64 17.76
CA HIS A 33 1.18 -12.70 18.87
C HIS A 33 2.59 -12.13 19.00
N VAL A 34 2.70 -10.86 18.65
CA VAL A 34 3.73 -9.97 19.18
C VAL A 34 3.22 -9.49 20.54
N GLU A 35 4.06 -9.54 21.58
CA GLU A 35 3.70 -9.08 22.92
C GLU A 35 3.27 -7.60 22.89
N ARG A 36 2.19 -7.32 23.64
CA ARG A 36 1.57 -6.01 23.80
C ARG A 36 2.50 -5.05 24.55
N ASN A 37 3.37 -4.36 23.84
CA ASN A 37 3.98 -3.10 24.24
C ASN A 37 4.63 -2.45 23.03
N VAL A 38 3.81 -2.01 22.09
CA VAL A 38 4.27 -1.20 20.96
C VAL A 38 3.60 0.17 21.07
N PRO A 39 4.34 1.29 21.02
CA PRO A 39 3.72 2.61 21.13
C PRO A 39 2.89 2.96 19.89
N GLU A 40 1.88 3.81 20.07
CA GLU A 40 1.02 4.34 19.01
C GLU A 40 1.84 5.06 17.92
N ILE A 41 1.64 4.69 16.65
CA ILE A 41 2.38 5.26 15.53
C ILE A 41 1.65 6.48 14.99
N ASP A 42 1.83 7.59 15.68
CA ASP A 42 1.53 8.89 15.13
C ASP A 42 2.51 9.26 14.02
N ARG A 43 2.01 10.10 13.10
CA ARG A 43 2.77 10.74 12.02
C ARG A 43 4.02 11.42 12.59
N ILE A 44 4.95 11.86 11.73
CA ILE A 44 5.87 12.94 12.13
C ILE A 44 4.99 14.17 12.42
N LEU A 45 4.57 14.29 13.66
CA LEU A 45 3.83 15.44 14.17
C LEU A 45 4.88 16.45 14.60
N GLU A 46 4.97 17.58 13.89
CA GLU A 46 5.72 18.74 14.36
C GLU A 46 4.87 19.52 15.38
N GLU A 47 4.58 18.92 16.53
CA GLU A 47 3.93 19.63 17.62
C GLU A 47 4.98 20.42 18.42
N GLY A 48 5.03 21.73 18.19
CA GLY A 48 5.75 22.68 19.07
C GLY A 48 7.25 22.42 19.27
N ALA A 49 7.93 21.80 18.28
CA ALA A 49 9.35 21.41 18.27
C ALA A 49 9.72 19.98 18.76
N GLN A 50 8.77 19.05 18.85
CA GLN A 50 9.04 17.64 19.14
C GLN A 50 8.74 16.76 17.93
N TYR A 51 9.65 15.86 17.55
CA TYR A 51 9.42 14.90 16.47
C TYR A 51 9.03 13.55 17.08
N ILE A 52 7.83 13.04 16.80
CA ILE A 52 7.40 11.73 17.28
C ILE A 52 7.27 10.78 16.09
N VAL A 53 7.84 9.58 16.19
CA VAL A 53 7.65 8.50 15.21
C VAL A 53 7.41 7.21 15.97
N ALA A 54 6.29 6.53 15.70
CA ALA A 54 5.98 5.29 16.42
C ALA A 54 5.99 5.45 17.95
N GLY A 55 5.43 6.56 18.44
CA GLY A 55 5.40 6.96 19.85
C GLY A 55 6.78 7.26 20.45
N HIS A 56 7.82 7.39 19.64
CA HIS A 56 9.16 7.74 20.07
C HIS A 56 9.48 9.20 19.79
N ARG A 57 9.81 9.94 20.86
CA ARG A 57 10.34 11.30 20.76
C ARG A 57 11.77 11.28 20.24
N LEU A 58 12.00 12.02 19.16
CA LEU A 58 13.25 12.15 18.44
C LEU A 58 13.69 13.61 18.46
N ARG A 59 15.01 13.78 18.43
CA ARG A 59 15.65 15.07 18.75
C ARG A 59 15.53 16.10 17.65
N ASP A 60 15.48 15.64 16.40
CA ASP A 60 15.54 16.48 15.21
C ASP A 60 14.87 15.76 14.03
N ALA A 61 14.45 16.55 13.03
CA ALA A 61 13.79 16.06 11.82
C ALA A 61 14.60 14.98 11.12
N GLU A 62 15.92 15.18 10.98
CA GLU A 62 16.78 14.21 10.29
C GLU A 62 16.84 12.87 11.04
N THR A 63 16.89 12.89 12.37
CA THR A 63 16.76 11.68 13.20
C THR A 63 15.41 11.02 12.98
N ALA A 64 14.32 11.79 12.92
CA ALA A 64 12.96 11.27 12.70
C ALA A 64 12.76 10.64 11.32
N GLU A 65 13.21 11.31 10.28
CA GLU A 65 13.18 10.80 8.90
C GLU A 65 14.02 9.52 8.78
N THR A 66 15.23 9.51 9.35
CA THR A 66 16.11 8.34 9.36
C THR A 66 15.46 7.17 10.12
N TYR A 67 14.95 7.43 11.32
CA TYR A 67 14.27 6.42 12.12
C TYR A 67 13.07 5.83 11.37
N SER A 68 12.26 6.67 10.74
CA SER A 68 11.09 6.25 9.94
C SER A 68 11.49 5.33 8.79
N LEU A 69 12.54 5.68 8.04
CA LEU A 69 13.04 4.84 6.95
C LEU A 69 13.54 3.48 7.46
N LEU A 70 14.30 3.47 8.56
CA LEU A 70 14.83 2.24 9.13
C LEU A 70 13.71 1.36 9.71
N LEU A 71 12.74 1.96 10.39
CA LEU A 71 11.56 1.27 10.92
C LEU A 71 10.74 0.65 9.77
N LEU A 72 10.48 1.42 8.71
CA LEU A 72 9.79 0.91 7.52
C LEU A 72 10.50 -0.30 6.91
N ALA A 73 11.83 -0.21 6.74
CA ALA A 73 12.62 -1.32 6.22
C ALA A 73 12.62 -2.53 7.16
N PHE A 74 12.63 -2.31 8.48
CA PHE A 74 12.60 -3.39 9.47
C PHE A 74 11.26 -4.11 9.47
N LEU A 75 10.17 -3.36 9.53
CA LEU A 75 8.82 -3.89 9.49
C LEU A 75 8.61 -4.70 8.20
N ASP A 76 8.94 -4.17 7.02
CA ASP A 76 8.86 -4.90 5.75
C ASP A 76 9.66 -6.22 5.81
N ALA A 77 10.86 -6.20 6.38
CA ALA A 77 11.67 -7.41 6.54
C ALA A 77 11.02 -8.47 7.44
N MET A 78 10.31 -8.05 8.49
CA MET A 78 9.58 -8.97 9.35
C MET A 78 8.38 -9.58 8.62
N GLY A 79 7.64 -8.79 7.85
CA GLY A 79 6.54 -9.27 7.00
C GLY A 79 7.02 -10.32 5.98
N TYR A 80 8.15 -10.08 5.31
CA TYR A 80 8.75 -11.08 4.44
C TYR A 80 9.25 -12.33 5.19
N SER A 81 9.78 -12.16 6.41
CA SER A 81 10.29 -13.27 7.23
C SER A 81 9.18 -14.21 7.71
N GLN A 82 7.95 -13.71 7.88
CA GLN A 82 6.79 -14.57 8.15
C GLN A 82 6.48 -15.51 6.97
N ARG A 83 6.74 -15.05 5.74
CA ARG A 83 6.34 -15.74 4.51
C ARG A 83 7.47 -16.55 3.84
N SER A 84 8.73 -16.34 4.23
CA SER A 84 9.86 -17.02 3.59
C SER A 84 11.03 -17.31 4.53
N ARG A 85 11.54 -18.55 4.47
CA ARG A 85 12.78 -18.99 5.15
C ARG A 85 14.04 -18.89 4.28
N ARG A 86 13.93 -18.33 3.06
CA ARG A 86 15.08 -18.30 2.13
C ARG A 86 16.27 -17.52 2.66
N ARG A 87 16.03 -16.49 3.47
CA ARG A 87 17.07 -15.67 4.11
C ARG A 87 16.71 -15.37 5.56
N PRO A 88 17.69 -15.33 6.48
CA PRO A 88 17.48 -14.87 7.84
C PRO A 88 16.91 -13.43 7.89
N PRO A 89 16.12 -13.08 8.92
CA PRO A 89 15.47 -11.76 8.99
C PRO A 89 16.43 -10.56 8.90
N MET A 90 17.63 -10.67 9.49
CA MET A 90 18.65 -9.62 9.37
C MET A 90 19.15 -9.43 7.93
N GLU A 91 19.32 -10.51 7.17
CA GLU A 91 19.71 -10.41 5.75
C GLU A 91 18.57 -9.84 4.89
N GLN A 92 17.33 -10.15 5.24
CA GLN A 92 16.16 -9.53 4.60
C GLN A 92 16.14 -8.03 4.87
N PHE A 93 16.34 -7.62 6.13
CA PHE A 93 16.43 -6.22 6.52
C PHE A 93 17.56 -5.49 5.78
N ARG A 94 18.76 -6.08 5.71
CA ARG A 94 19.88 -5.55 4.91
C ARG A 94 19.46 -5.34 3.45
N GLY A 95 18.86 -6.36 2.84
CA GLY A 95 18.47 -6.33 1.44
C GLY A 95 17.35 -5.33 1.14
N ILE A 96 16.37 -5.18 2.03
CA ILE A 96 15.26 -4.22 1.91
C ILE A 96 15.79 -2.79 2.09
N LEU A 97 16.53 -2.52 3.16
CA LEU A 97 17.10 -1.20 3.41
C LEU A 97 17.99 -0.74 2.25
N GLY A 98 18.83 -1.63 1.71
CA GLY A 98 19.62 -1.34 0.52
C GLY A 98 18.78 -0.96 -0.70
N ARG A 99 17.65 -1.65 -0.93
CA ARG A 99 16.73 -1.30 -2.04
C ARG A 99 16.06 0.05 -1.82
N TYR A 100 15.64 0.36 -0.60
CA TYR A 100 15.03 1.66 -0.29
C TYR A 100 16.02 2.80 -0.46
N LEU A 101 17.23 2.66 0.05
CA LEU A 101 18.30 3.66 -0.13
C LEU A 101 18.63 3.89 -1.60
N HIS A 102 18.70 2.82 -2.40
CA HIS A 102 18.87 2.93 -3.85
C HIS A 102 17.74 3.71 -4.52
N SER A 103 16.49 3.43 -4.15
CA SER A 103 15.33 4.17 -4.67
C SER A 103 15.34 5.64 -4.26
N CYS A 104 15.64 5.94 -2.99
CA CYS A 104 15.78 7.31 -2.49
C CYS A 104 16.91 8.06 -3.22
N GLY A 105 18.07 7.43 -3.41
CA GLY A 105 19.20 8.02 -4.12
C GLY A 105 18.87 8.32 -5.59
N LYS A 106 18.20 7.39 -6.27
CA LYS A 106 17.69 7.62 -7.64
C LYS A 106 16.73 8.80 -7.71
N PHE A 107 15.79 8.87 -6.78
CA PHE A 107 14.85 9.99 -6.72
C PHE A 107 15.56 11.32 -6.47
N GLN A 108 16.50 11.37 -5.52
CA GLN A 108 17.29 12.57 -5.24
C GLN A 108 18.09 13.02 -6.46
N HIS A 109 18.66 12.09 -7.23
CA HIS A 109 19.36 12.37 -8.48
C HIS A 109 18.42 12.95 -9.54
N VAL A 110 17.27 12.33 -9.78
CA VAL A 110 16.26 12.83 -10.74
C VAL A 110 15.77 14.21 -10.33
N ARG A 111 15.48 14.42 -9.05
CA ARG A 111 15.05 15.73 -8.53
C ARG A 111 16.12 16.79 -8.77
N ALA A 112 17.39 16.49 -8.48
CA ALA A 112 18.50 17.41 -8.70
C ALA A 112 18.69 17.74 -10.20
N ALA A 113 18.50 16.75 -11.08
CA ALA A 113 18.65 16.93 -12.53
C ALA A 113 17.47 17.69 -13.18
N GLN A 114 16.26 17.50 -12.68
CA GLN A 114 15.03 18.06 -13.26
C GLN A 114 14.59 19.38 -12.61
N GLY A 115 15.09 19.71 -11.41
CA GLY A 115 14.87 21.00 -10.76
C GLY A 115 13.45 21.27 -10.29
N PHE A 116 12.62 20.24 -10.07
CA PHE A 116 11.26 20.43 -9.53
C PHE A 116 11.25 20.55 -8.01
N ALA A 117 10.40 21.45 -7.50
CA ALA A 117 10.09 21.52 -6.08
C ALA A 117 9.13 20.39 -5.69
N LEU A 118 9.30 19.87 -4.48
CA LEU A 118 8.31 18.96 -3.90
C LEU A 118 7.14 19.79 -3.37
N GLY A 119 5.92 19.30 -3.58
CA GLY A 119 4.75 19.84 -2.92
C GLY A 119 4.64 19.36 -1.48
N ASP A 120 3.72 19.95 -0.74
CA ASP A 120 3.37 19.51 0.61
C ASP A 120 2.68 18.15 0.59
N VAL A 121 2.84 17.39 1.67
CA VAL A 121 2.24 16.07 1.83
C VAL A 121 1.18 16.14 2.92
N ASP A 122 -0.08 15.88 2.54
CA ASP A 122 -1.18 15.67 3.46
C ASP A 122 -1.58 14.19 3.45
N ALA A 123 -1.04 13.43 4.41
CA ALA A 123 -1.41 12.04 4.62
C ALA A 123 -2.63 11.96 5.52
N ARG A 124 -3.68 11.20 5.15
CA ARG A 124 -4.89 11.03 5.95
C ARG A 124 -5.25 9.55 6.09
N GLN A 125 -5.87 9.20 7.23
CA GLN A 125 -6.52 7.91 7.42
C GLN A 125 -8.01 8.09 7.14
N GLY A 126 -8.61 7.18 6.40
CA GLY A 126 -10.02 7.23 6.06
C GLY A 126 -10.45 6.07 5.15
N ASP A 127 -11.72 6.09 4.75
CA ASP A 127 -12.30 5.10 3.84
C ASP A 127 -12.48 5.72 2.46
N ALA A 128 -11.96 5.09 1.41
CA ALA A 128 -12.06 5.60 0.05
C ALA A 128 -13.51 5.65 -0.47
N ARG A 129 -14.44 4.92 0.16
CA ARG A 129 -15.89 4.99 -0.12
C ARG A 129 -16.54 6.26 0.46
N ARG A 130 -15.81 7.02 1.29
CA ARG A 130 -16.25 8.29 1.87
C ARG A 130 -15.04 9.16 2.20
N MET A 131 -14.63 9.98 1.25
CA MET A 131 -13.48 10.86 1.38
C MET A 131 -13.87 12.20 2.01
N ASP A 132 -13.20 12.58 3.10
CA ASP A 132 -13.27 13.93 3.67
C ASP A 132 -12.45 14.94 2.84
N ILE A 133 -12.89 15.13 1.60
CA ILE A 133 -12.27 15.99 0.58
C ILE A 133 -13.39 16.73 -0.13
N ALA A 134 -13.21 18.02 -0.37
CA ALA A 134 -14.21 18.85 -1.03
C ALA A 134 -14.45 18.44 -2.49
N ASP A 135 -15.68 18.65 -2.96
CA ASP A 135 -16.07 18.44 -4.35
C ASP A 135 -15.15 19.24 -5.30
N ALA A 136 -14.84 18.65 -6.47
CA ALA A 136 -14.06 19.30 -7.52
C ALA A 136 -12.80 20.04 -7.03
N SER A 137 -12.08 19.46 -6.06
CA SER A 137 -10.89 20.06 -5.47
C SER A 137 -9.58 19.42 -5.95
N ILE A 138 -9.64 18.21 -6.51
CA ILE A 138 -8.47 17.41 -6.88
C ILE A 138 -8.15 17.53 -8.39
N ASP A 139 -6.88 17.72 -8.73
CA ASP A 139 -6.40 17.84 -10.12
C ASP A 139 -6.07 16.51 -10.79
N ALA A 140 -5.78 15.46 -10.01
CA ALA A 140 -5.53 14.11 -10.51
C ALA A 140 -5.70 13.09 -9.38
N ILE A 141 -6.19 11.90 -9.72
CA ILE A 141 -6.28 10.77 -8.80
C ILE A 141 -5.45 9.62 -9.38
N LEU A 142 -4.65 8.95 -8.53
CA LEU A 142 -3.92 7.73 -8.88
C LEU A 142 -4.02 6.75 -7.72
N PHE A 143 -4.55 5.56 -7.96
CA PHE A 143 -4.59 4.50 -6.95
C PHE A 143 -4.54 3.10 -7.55
N SER A 144 -4.21 2.13 -6.69
CA SER A 144 -4.31 0.69 -6.97
C SER A 144 -5.20 0.09 -5.88
N PRO A 145 -6.45 -0.31 -6.20
CA PRO A 145 -7.37 -0.82 -5.18
C PRO A 145 -6.86 -2.16 -4.60
N PRO A 146 -7.17 -2.47 -3.33
CA PRO A 146 -6.74 -3.70 -2.71
C PRO A 146 -7.53 -4.90 -3.26
N TYR A 147 -6.84 -5.93 -3.74
CA TYR A 147 -7.46 -7.14 -4.29
C TYR A 147 -7.79 -8.16 -3.20
N SER A 148 -8.39 -7.73 -2.10
CA SER A 148 -8.39 -8.55 -0.89
C SER A 148 -9.27 -9.82 -1.01
N PHE A 149 -10.12 -9.89 -2.03
CA PHE A 149 -10.83 -11.13 -2.40
C PHE A 149 -9.87 -12.19 -2.96
N ALA A 150 -8.71 -11.78 -3.46
CA ALA A 150 -7.65 -12.66 -3.97
C ALA A 150 -6.53 -12.92 -2.95
N ILE A 151 -6.28 -11.97 -2.04
CA ILE A 151 -5.14 -11.98 -1.12
C ILE A 151 -5.58 -11.41 0.24
N ASP A 152 -5.40 -12.16 1.32
CA ASP A 152 -5.72 -11.66 2.66
C ASP A 152 -4.61 -10.71 3.16
N TYR A 153 -4.75 -9.41 2.91
CA TYR A 153 -3.77 -8.40 3.34
C TYR A 153 -3.69 -8.27 4.86
N VAL A 154 -4.80 -8.44 5.58
CA VAL A 154 -4.80 -8.34 7.04
C VAL A 154 -3.98 -9.46 7.66
N GLU A 155 -4.12 -10.68 7.16
CA GLU A 155 -3.30 -11.79 7.63
C GLU A 155 -1.84 -11.67 7.14
N ASN A 156 -1.63 -11.29 5.88
CA ASN A 156 -0.28 -11.20 5.31
C ASN A 156 0.60 -10.13 5.97
N ASP A 157 -0.02 -9.05 6.45
CA ASP A 157 0.65 -7.91 7.05
C ASP A 157 0.37 -7.84 8.57
N ALA A 158 -0.06 -8.95 9.17
CA ALA A 158 -0.40 -9.05 10.60
C ALA A 158 0.71 -8.53 11.53
N PHE A 159 1.98 -8.78 11.21
CA PHE A 159 3.10 -8.24 11.99
C PHE A 159 3.16 -6.71 11.92
N HIS A 160 2.94 -6.12 10.74
CA HIS A 160 2.91 -4.66 10.56
C HIS A 160 1.74 -4.06 11.31
N LEU A 161 0.55 -4.61 11.14
CA LEU A 161 -0.67 -4.14 11.79
C LEU A 161 -0.54 -4.20 13.31
N SER A 162 0.01 -5.29 13.84
CA SER A 162 0.29 -5.41 15.28
C SER A 162 1.35 -4.42 15.76
N ALA A 163 2.40 -4.16 14.97
CA ALA A 163 3.42 -3.17 15.31
C ALA A 163 2.90 -1.73 15.21
N LEU A 164 1.84 -1.50 14.44
CA LEU A 164 1.17 -0.21 14.27
C LEU A 164 -0.04 -0.03 15.19
N ASN A 165 -0.33 -1.00 16.08
CA ASN A 165 -1.53 -1.04 16.93
C ASN A 165 -2.86 -0.90 16.16
N VAL A 166 -2.92 -1.42 14.94
CA VAL A 166 -4.15 -1.41 14.14
C VAL A 166 -5.10 -2.50 14.65
N ASP A 167 -6.36 -2.15 14.87
CA ASP A 167 -7.41 -3.12 15.15
C ASP A 167 -7.69 -3.96 13.89
N ARG A 168 -7.21 -5.20 13.92
CA ARG A 168 -7.37 -6.14 12.82
C ARG A 168 -8.83 -6.53 12.59
N ALA A 169 -9.62 -6.66 13.65
CA ALA A 169 -11.02 -7.05 13.52
C ALA A 169 -11.85 -5.93 12.89
N GLU A 170 -11.56 -4.68 13.25
CA GLU A 170 -12.14 -3.52 12.57
C GLU A 170 -11.75 -3.51 11.08
N LEU A 171 -10.46 -3.70 10.79
CA LEU A 171 -9.94 -3.68 9.42
C LEU A 171 -10.51 -4.81 8.55
N GLU A 172 -10.67 -6.02 9.09
CA GLU A 172 -11.30 -7.16 8.39
C GLU A 172 -12.74 -6.86 7.96
N ASN A 173 -13.48 -6.10 8.79
CA ASN A 173 -14.86 -5.73 8.49
C ASN A 173 -14.98 -4.54 7.53
N ALA A 174 -14.03 -3.60 7.57
CA ALA A 174 -14.09 -2.38 6.79
C ALA A 174 -13.37 -2.49 5.44
N MET A 175 -12.30 -3.27 5.31
CA MET A 175 -11.41 -3.25 4.16
C MET A 175 -12.09 -3.75 2.88
N ILE A 176 -11.91 -2.96 1.81
CA ILE A 176 -12.39 -3.30 0.46
C ILE A 176 -11.79 -4.66 0.04
N GLY A 177 -12.67 -5.55 -0.40
CA GLY A 177 -12.35 -6.92 -0.82
C GLY A 177 -12.28 -7.96 0.31
N LEU A 178 -12.38 -7.59 1.59
CA LEU A 178 -12.48 -8.55 2.70
C LEU A 178 -13.92 -8.80 3.17
N ARG A 179 -14.84 -7.87 2.88
CA ARG A 179 -16.29 -7.99 3.07
C ARG A 179 -16.86 -9.15 2.25
N GLY A 180 -18.06 -9.65 2.61
CA GLY A 180 -18.75 -10.73 1.89
C GLY A 180 -18.57 -12.13 2.50
N GLY A 181 -18.01 -12.25 3.71
CA GLY A 181 -17.93 -13.53 4.43
C GLY A 181 -16.93 -14.52 3.82
N ARG A 182 -17.24 -15.82 3.84
CA ARG A 182 -16.28 -16.88 3.45
C ARG A 182 -16.29 -17.21 1.96
N LYS A 183 -17.38 -16.94 1.24
CA LYS A 183 -17.51 -17.30 -0.18
C LYS A 183 -16.82 -16.26 -1.05
N GLN A 184 -15.97 -16.71 -1.95
CA GLN A 184 -15.21 -15.80 -2.81
C GLN A 184 -16.10 -15.03 -3.80
N ALA A 185 -17.20 -15.63 -4.25
CA ALA A 185 -18.19 -14.95 -5.08
C ALA A 185 -18.83 -13.75 -4.35
N ASP A 186 -19.21 -13.94 -3.09
CA ASP A 186 -19.78 -12.89 -2.25
C ASP A 186 -18.75 -11.78 -1.98
N LYS A 187 -17.48 -12.14 -1.70
CA LYS A 187 -16.39 -11.16 -1.57
C LYS A 187 -16.17 -10.34 -2.84
N TYR A 188 -16.21 -11.01 -3.99
CA TYR A 188 -16.08 -10.35 -5.28
C TYR A 188 -17.25 -9.40 -5.57
N ALA A 189 -18.48 -9.81 -5.26
CA ALA A 189 -19.65 -8.94 -5.39
C ALA A 189 -19.53 -7.69 -4.50
N CYS A 190 -19.21 -7.86 -3.21
CA CYS A 190 -18.96 -6.72 -2.31
C CYS A 190 -17.81 -5.83 -2.79
N TYR A 191 -16.75 -6.41 -3.36
CA TYR A 191 -15.66 -5.64 -3.96
C TYR A 191 -16.14 -4.74 -5.10
N LEU A 192 -17.01 -5.24 -5.99
CA LEU A 192 -17.55 -4.42 -7.10
C LEU A 192 -18.45 -3.29 -6.59
N GLU A 193 -19.27 -3.55 -5.55
CA GLU A 193 -20.09 -2.51 -4.89
C GLU A 193 -19.23 -1.44 -4.22
N ASP A 194 -18.19 -1.87 -3.50
CA ASP A 194 -17.22 -0.98 -2.87
C ASP A 194 -16.52 -0.11 -3.90
N MET A 195 -16.07 -0.72 -5.01
CA MET A 195 -15.37 -0.01 -6.07
C MET A 195 -16.26 0.95 -6.83
N GLU A 196 -17.54 0.63 -7.03
CA GLU A 196 -18.51 1.58 -7.58
C GLU A 196 -18.61 2.83 -6.69
N THR A 197 -18.71 2.64 -5.37
CA THR A 197 -18.76 3.75 -4.40
C THR A 197 -17.46 4.57 -4.40
N VAL A 198 -16.30 3.91 -4.47
CA VAL A 198 -15.00 4.59 -4.60
C VAL A 198 -14.94 5.41 -5.89
N LEU A 199 -15.41 4.87 -7.01
CA LEU A 199 -15.44 5.60 -8.29
C LEU A 199 -16.38 6.80 -8.24
N GLN A 200 -17.52 6.70 -7.55
CA GLN A 200 -18.42 7.84 -7.31
C GLN A 200 -17.72 8.95 -6.49
N GLU A 201 -17.00 8.59 -5.42
CA GLU A 201 -16.22 9.54 -4.64
C GLU A 201 -15.09 10.16 -5.46
N CYS A 202 -14.37 9.37 -6.27
CA CYS A 202 -13.40 9.89 -7.21
C CYS A 202 -14.02 10.89 -8.19
N MET A 203 -15.20 10.59 -8.75
CA MET A 203 -15.92 11.49 -9.64
C MET A 203 -16.31 12.79 -8.93
N ARG A 204 -16.76 12.72 -7.67
CA ARG A 204 -17.15 13.88 -6.86
C ARG A 204 -15.97 14.82 -6.62
N VAL A 205 -14.85 14.31 -6.11
CA VAL A 205 -13.70 15.14 -5.68
C VAL A 205 -12.85 15.64 -6.85
N LEU A 206 -12.86 14.95 -7.99
CA LEU A 206 -12.05 15.32 -9.15
C LEU A 206 -12.60 16.56 -9.85
N ARG A 207 -11.73 17.46 -10.31
CA ARG A 207 -12.11 18.62 -11.15
C ARG A 207 -12.55 18.17 -12.56
N ALA A 208 -13.41 18.97 -13.20
CA ALA A 208 -13.82 18.75 -14.58
C ALA A 208 -12.60 18.69 -15.52
N GLY A 209 -12.65 17.81 -16.51
CA GLY A 209 -11.58 17.61 -17.49
C GLY A 209 -10.31 16.92 -16.96
N ARG A 210 -10.23 16.54 -15.68
CA ARG A 210 -9.08 15.88 -15.05
C ARG A 210 -9.18 14.36 -15.07
N TYR A 211 -8.10 13.69 -14.69
CA TYR A 211 -7.96 12.23 -14.78
C TYR A 211 -8.01 11.52 -13.43
N CYS A 212 -8.76 10.42 -13.40
CA CYS A 212 -8.67 9.36 -12.42
C CYS A 212 -7.94 8.17 -13.06
N VAL A 213 -6.83 7.75 -12.46
CA VAL A 213 -5.96 6.69 -12.95
C VAL A 213 -6.01 5.51 -11.99
N VAL A 214 -6.44 4.35 -12.48
CA VAL A 214 -6.58 3.12 -11.69
C VAL A 214 -5.60 2.07 -12.17
N VAL A 215 -4.71 1.62 -11.30
CA VAL A 215 -3.80 0.50 -11.59
C VAL A 215 -4.49 -0.79 -11.14
N ILE A 216 -4.95 -1.59 -12.11
CA ILE A 216 -5.80 -2.74 -11.86
C ILE A 216 -5.25 -4.05 -12.47
N GLY A 217 -5.05 -5.07 -11.63
CA GLY A 217 -4.68 -6.42 -12.04
C GLY A 217 -5.89 -7.27 -12.44
N THR A 218 -5.76 -8.05 -13.51
CA THR A 218 -6.77 -9.03 -13.94
C THR A 218 -6.19 -10.43 -13.91
N ASN A 219 -6.87 -11.34 -13.22
CA ASN A 219 -6.54 -12.76 -13.16
C ASN A 219 -7.74 -13.58 -13.64
N ILE A 220 -7.82 -13.81 -14.95
CA ILE A 220 -8.94 -14.49 -15.61
C ILE A 220 -9.19 -15.88 -15.00
N ASN A 221 -8.14 -16.65 -14.73
CA ASN A 221 -8.26 -18.00 -14.15
C ASN A 221 -8.81 -18.00 -12.72
N GLN A 222 -8.58 -16.93 -11.97
CA GLN A 222 -9.16 -16.78 -10.64
C GLN A 222 -10.61 -16.34 -10.73
N LEU A 223 -10.90 -15.35 -11.58
CA LEU A 223 -12.25 -14.85 -11.80
C LEU A 223 -13.17 -15.94 -12.35
N SER A 224 -12.69 -16.79 -13.26
CA SER A 224 -13.49 -17.91 -13.81
C SER A 224 -13.95 -18.87 -12.70
N LYS A 225 -13.07 -19.18 -11.74
CA LYS A 225 -13.39 -20.02 -10.58
C LYS A 225 -14.34 -19.34 -9.61
N ILE A 226 -14.18 -18.04 -9.38
CA ILE A 226 -15.05 -17.25 -8.50
C ILE A 226 -16.47 -17.17 -9.08
N LEU A 227 -16.57 -16.91 -10.38
CA LEU A 227 -17.84 -16.70 -11.09
C LEU A 227 -18.49 -18.01 -11.54
N GLY A 228 -17.75 -19.12 -11.58
CA GLY A 228 -18.26 -20.41 -12.07
C GLY A 228 -18.52 -20.43 -13.59
N VAL A 229 -17.82 -19.60 -14.36
CA VAL A 229 -17.95 -19.50 -15.83
C VAL A 229 -16.64 -19.86 -16.53
N SER A 230 -16.67 -20.09 -17.85
CA SER A 230 -15.45 -20.38 -18.61
C SER A 230 -14.50 -19.19 -18.60
N ALA A 231 -13.18 -19.44 -18.59
CA ALA A 231 -12.16 -18.39 -18.72
C ALA A 231 -12.32 -17.52 -19.98
N THR A 232 -12.91 -18.06 -21.04
CA THR A 232 -13.21 -17.33 -22.29
C THR A 232 -14.41 -16.38 -22.18
N GLU A 233 -15.23 -16.53 -21.14
CA GLU A 233 -16.45 -15.74 -20.89
C GLU A 233 -16.24 -14.70 -19.78
N VAL A 234 -15.13 -14.79 -19.05
CA VAL A 234 -14.79 -13.87 -17.97
C VAL A 234 -14.44 -12.50 -18.54
N MET A 235 -15.21 -11.49 -18.14
CA MET A 235 -14.80 -10.10 -18.27
C MET A 235 -13.69 -9.79 -17.26
N GLY A 236 -12.61 -9.15 -17.74
CA GLY A 236 -11.50 -8.76 -16.89
C GLY A 236 -11.90 -7.66 -15.91
N LEU A 237 -11.29 -7.65 -14.72
CA LEU A 237 -11.62 -6.65 -13.69
C LEU A 237 -11.42 -5.22 -14.18
N HIS A 238 -10.40 -4.99 -15.01
CA HIS A 238 -10.16 -3.71 -15.66
C HIS A 238 -11.30 -3.25 -16.59
N GLN A 239 -11.96 -4.19 -17.27
CA GLN A 239 -13.13 -3.92 -18.12
C GLN A 239 -14.36 -3.65 -17.25
N THR A 240 -14.60 -4.48 -16.23
CA THR A 240 -15.71 -4.27 -15.28
C THR A 240 -15.65 -2.89 -14.62
N LEU A 241 -14.48 -2.50 -14.10
CA LEU A 241 -14.31 -1.18 -13.47
C LEU A 241 -14.43 -0.02 -14.47
N ARG A 242 -14.03 -0.24 -15.73
CA ARG A 242 -14.24 0.74 -16.80
C ARG A 242 -15.74 0.95 -17.04
N GLU A 243 -16.51 -0.12 -17.21
CA GLU A 243 -17.96 -0.04 -17.47
C GLU A 243 -18.69 0.66 -16.31
N GLN A 244 -18.34 0.32 -15.05
CA GLN A 244 -18.86 1.01 -13.87
C GLN A 244 -18.51 2.51 -13.89
N ALA A 245 -17.25 2.85 -14.20
CA ALA A 245 -16.82 4.24 -14.27
C ALA A 245 -17.56 5.02 -15.37
N GLU A 246 -17.75 4.41 -16.55
CA GLU A 246 -18.51 5.00 -17.67
C GLU A 246 -19.98 5.23 -17.26
N ALA A 247 -20.60 4.28 -16.56
CA ALA A 247 -21.96 4.41 -16.03
C ALA A 247 -22.11 5.54 -14.99
N ILE A 248 -21.07 5.81 -14.20
CA ILE A 248 -21.02 6.92 -13.22
C ILE A 248 -20.84 8.29 -13.92
N GLY A 249 -20.33 8.31 -15.15
CA GLY A 249 -20.13 9.53 -15.94
C GLY A 249 -18.66 9.88 -16.23
N PHE A 250 -17.71 8.98 -15.95
CA PHE A 250 -16.37 9.11 -16.52
C PHE A 250 -16.39 8.83 -18.02
N SER A 251 -15.49 9.48 -18.76
CA SER A 251 -15.14 9.09 -20.11
C SER A 251 -13.88 8.22 -20.08
N TYR A 252 -13.93 7.03 -20.68
CA TYR A 252 -12.72 6.24 -20.91
C TYR A 252 -11.78 6.98 -21.88
N ALA A 253 -10.53 7.19 -21.47
CA ALA A 253 -9.51 7.83 -22.31
C ALA A 253 -8.59 6.79 -22.97
N THR A 254 -7.93 5.96 -22.16
CA THR A 254 -7.01 4.93 -22.63
C THR A 254 -6.67 3.94 -21.51
N HIS A 255 -5.93 2.87 -21.82
CA HIS A 255 -5.25 2.08 -20.82
C HIS A 255 -3.85 1.65 -21.29
N ILE A 256 -2.94 1.42 -20.34
CA ILE A 256 -1.61 0.88 -20.60
C ILE A 256 -1.54 -0.55 -20.04
N PRO A 257 -1.42 -1.58 -20.88
CA PRO A 257 -1.23 -2.95 -20.41
C PRO A 257 0.21 -3.18 -19.95
N ARG A 258 0.37 -3.96 -18.87
CA ARG A 258 1.63 -4.40 -18.30
C ARG A 258 1.54 -5.88 -17.95
N SER A 259 2.36 -6.70 -18.58
CA SER A 259 2.48 -8.10 -18.17
C SER A 259 3.42 -8.23 -16.97
N ILE A 260 2.92 -8.82 -15.88
CA ILE A 260 3.71 -9.12 -14.69
C ILE A 260 3.97 -10.62 -14.64
N LYS A 261 5.25 -11.00 -14.57
CA LYS A 261 5.63 -12.38 -14.20
C LYS A 261 5.45 -12.54 -12.69
N GLY A 262 4.38 -13.22 -12.28
CA GLY A 262 4.13 -13.50 -10.87
C GLY A 262 5.15 -14.46 -10.24
N ILE A 263 5.18 -14.52 -8.90
CA ILE A 263 6.06 -15.37 -8.08
C ILE A 263 5.89 -16.89 -8.39
N ALA A 264 4.75 -17.28 -8.98
CA ALA A 264 4.40 -18.67 -9.31
C ALA A 264 4.32 -18.94 -10.83
N ASN A 265 5.00 -18.15 -11.68
CA ASN A 265 4.94 -18.25 -13.16
C ASN A 265 3.52 -18.12 -13.76
N THR A 266 2.53 -17.66 -12.99
CA THR A 266 1.21 -17.31 -13.51
C THR A 266 1.32 -15.91 -14.12
N MET A 267 1.05 -15.79 -15.43
CA MET A 267 0.95 -14.48 -16.08
C MET A 267 -0.25 -13.75 -15.48
N ARG A 268 0.00 -12.55 -14.98
CA ARG A 268 -1.02 -11.61 -14.54
C ARG A 268 -0.87 -10.37 -15.39
N ASP A 269 -1.97 -9.95 -16.01
CA ASP A 269 -2.01 -8.69 -16.72
C ASP A 269 -2.44 -7.61 -15.73
N GLU A 270 -1.65 -6.55 -15.67
CA GLU A 270 -1.97 -5.32 -14.96
C GLU A 270 -2.27 -4.24 -15.98
N TYR A 271 -3.26 -3.41 -15.70
CA TYR A 271 -3.71 -2.35 -16.58
C TYR A 271 -3.65 -1.02 -15.82
N ILE A 272 -3.09 0.00 -16.44
CA ILE A 272 -3.19 1.37 -15.94
C ILE A 272 -4.32 2.03 -16.73
N LEU A 273 -5.50 2.12 -16.11
CA LEU A 273 -6.73 2.65 -16.72
C LEU A 273 -6.81 4.17 -16.51
N PHE A 274 -7.02 4.92 -17.59
CA PHE A 274 -7.19 6.37 -17.56
C PHE A 274 -8.65 6.74 -17.82
N LEU A 275 -9.29 7.31 -16.81
CA LEU A 275 -10.67 7.77 -16.81
C LEU A 275 -10.68 9.30 -16.69
N ARG A 276 -11.46 9.99 -17.50
CA ARG A 276 -11.53 11.47 -17.50
C ARG A 276 -12.90 11.92 -17.02
N LYS A 277 -12.96 12.85 -16.07
CA LYS A 277 -14.20 13.53 -15.71
C LYS A 277 -14.58 14.52 -16.80
N GLY A 278 -15.86 14.52 -17.20
CA GLY A 278 -16.44 15.48 -18.15
C GLY A 278 -16.23 16.94 -17.73
#